data_AF-A0AAV6H8R7-F1
#
_entry.id   AF-A0AAV6H8R7-F1
#
_cell.length_a   1.000
_cell.length_b   1.000
_cell.length_c   1.000
_cell.angle_alpha   90.00
_cell.angle_beta   90.00
_cell.angle_gamma   90.00
#
_symmetry.space_group_name_H-M   'P 1'
#
loop_
_entity.id
_entity.type
_entity.pdbx_description
1 polymer ?
#
loop_
_entity_poly.entity_id
_entity_poly.type
_entity_poly.pdbx_seq_one_letter_code
_entity_poly.pdbx_strand_id
1 'polypeptide(L)'
;MEILPIGTVNVMLPSYGDHYEWNKVTTCVHNILSGRRWIEHYGEITIRNTKSSACICKLTFVKGNYWSSNVNEVQGFVMDQEGKVVHRLFGKWHEGLYCGVPPSAKCIWRPGSMPMDYELYYGFTRFAIELNELCPVMKDMLPPTDARFRPDQRFLEEGNVEMAAAEKQRIEDLQRTRRKWNDENNTKYQPRFFKKVVDLSQRERWVSNNTYWELRKDPGFVKMENPQLW
;
A
#
# COMPACT_ATOMS: atom_id res chain seq x y z
N MET A 1 -6.26 14.70 10.31
CA MET A 1 -5.62 13.44 10.78
C MET A 1 -4.41 13.22 9.92
N GLU A 2 -3.26 13.02 10.54
CA GLU A 2 -2.03 12.69 9.83
C GLU A 2 -1.79 11.18 9.85
N ILE A 3 -1.32 10.67 8.73
CA ILE A 3 -0.95 9.28 8.52
C ILE A 3 0.54 9.28 8.20
N LEU A 4 1.32 8.68 9.09
CA LEU A 4 2.78 8.60 9.02
C LEU A 4 3.18 7.17 8.66
N PRO A 5 3.30 6.83 7.37
CA PRO A 5 3.66 5.48 6.96
C PRO A 5 5.13 5.19 7.28
N ILE A 6 5.38 4.21 8.14
CA ILE A 6 6.73 3.76 8.51
C ILE A 6 7.14 2.57 7.63
N GLY A 7 8.37 2.63 7.09
CA GLY A 7 8.96 1.57 6.27
C GLY A 7 9.31 2.03 4.86
N THR A 8 10.18 1.26 4.20
CA THR A 8 10.63 1.53 2.83
C THR A 8 9.90 0.65 1.82
N VAL A 9 9.74 1.17 0.61
CA VAL A 9 9.27 0.40 -0.56
C VAL A 9 10.49 -0.09 -1.32
N ASN A 10 10.43 -1.31 -1.84
CA ASN A 10 11.52 -1.98 -2.52
C ASN A 10 11.04 -2.55 -3.85
N VAL A 11 11.78 -2.31 -4.93
CA VAL A 11 11.54 -2.90 -6.26
C VAL A 11 12.85 -3.43 -6.81
N MET A 12 12.86 -4.71 -7.19
CA MET A 12 13.98 -5.33 -7.90
C MET A 12 13.62 -5.44 -9.37
N LEU A 13 14.58 -5.14 -10.25
CA LEU A 13 14.49 -5.37 -11.69
C LEU A 13 15.51 -6.46 -12.06
N PRO A 14 15.15 -7.76 -12.00
CA PRO A 14 16.12 -8.85 -12.11
C PRO A 14 16.94 -8.83 -13.39
N SER A 15 16.32 -8.45 -14.52
CA SER A 15 16.98 -8.37 -15.83
C SER A 15 18.15 -7.37 -15.87
N TYR A 16 18.16 -6.38 -14.98
CA TYR A 16 19.21 -5.37 -14.88
C TYR A 16 20.07 -5.52 -13.61
N GLY A 17 19.69 -6.43 -12.71
CA GLY A 17 20.32 -6.55 -11.39
C GLY A 17 20.05 -5.37 -10.45
N ASP A 18 19.11 -4.48 -10.80
CA ASP A 18 18.83 -3.29 -10.02
C ASP A 18 17.92 -3.57 -8.82
N HIS A 19 18.12 -2.81 -7.74
CA HIS A 19 17.25 -2.84 -6.57
C HIS A 19 17.04 -1.43 -6.05
N TYR A 20 15.86 -0.89 -6.34
CA TYR A 20 15.43 0.43 -5.90
C TYR A 20 14.76 0.38 -4.52
N GLU A 21 15.09 1.35 -3.67
CA GLU A 21 14.49 1.57 -2.36
C GLU A 21 14.06 3.04 -2.22
N TRP A 22 12.89 3.30 -1.62
CA TRP A 22 12.45 4.65 -1.28
C TRP A 22 11.58 4.70 -0.02
N ASN A 23 11.51 5.89 0.60
CA ASN A 23 10.61 6.18 1.72
C ASN A 23 9.22 6.61 1.25
N LYS A 24 8.24 6.60 2.15
CA LYS A 24 6.91 7.17 1.91
C LYS A 24 6.82 8.57 2.52
N VAL A 25 5.92 9.39 1.99
CA VAL A 25 5.62 10.74 2.52
C VAL A 25 4.43 10.70 3.47
N THR A 26 4.25 11.78 4.22
CA THR A 26 3.10 11.95 5.11
C THR A 26 1.85 12.20 4.29
N THR A 27 0.72 11.65 4.75
CA THR A 27 -0.61 11.96 4.23
C THR A 27 -1.42 12.67 5.30
N CYS A 28 -2.02 13.80 4.99
CA CYS A 28 -2.96 14.48 5.86
C CYS A 28 -4.38 14.43 5.27
N VAL A 29 -5.34 14.00 6.08
CA VAL A 29 -6.76 14.14 5.79
C VAL A 29 -7.26 15.36 6.54
N HIS A 30 -7.67 16.37 5.78
CA HIS A 30 -8.20 17.64 6.28
C HIS A 30 -9.72 17.57 6.44
N ASN A 31 -10.28 18.40 7.31
CA ASN A 31 -11.74 18.57 7.47
C ASN A 31 -12.51 17.28 7.84
N ILE A 32 -11.93 16.41 8.68
CA ILE A 32 -12.52 15.10 8.99
C ILE A 32 -13.86 15.20 9.74
N LEU A 33 -13.99 16.18 10.63
CA LEU A 33 -15.16 16.32 11.51
C LEU A 33 -16.26 17.20 10.90
N SER A 34 -15.94 18.05 9.92
CA SER A 34 -16.90 18.95 9.27
C SER A 34 -16.35 19.51 7.95
N GLY A 35 -17.25 19.82 7.01
CA GLY A 35 -16.90 20.43 5.72
C GLY A 35 -16.47 19.43 4.65
N ARG A 36 -15.95 19.95 3.52
CA ARG A 36 -15.44 19.11 2.42
C ARG A 36 -14.09 18.52 2.80
N ARG A 37 -14.06 17.20 2.96
CA ARG A 37 -12.85 16.42 3.20
C ARG A 37 -11.95 16.43 1.97
N TRP A 38 -10.65 16.52 2.18
CA TRP A 38 -9.65 16.41 1.14
C TRP A 38 -8.35 15.83 1.71
N ILE A 39 -7.55 15.27 0.81
CA ILE A 39 -6.30 14.59 1.15
C ILE A 39 -5.14 15.40 0.59
N GLU A 40 -4.08 15.51 1.38
CA GLU A 40 -2.81 16.10 1.00
C GLU A 40 -1.69 15.11 1.25
N HIS A 41 -0.72 15.05 0.35
CA HIS A 41 0.56 14.40 0.59
C HIS A 41 1.64 15.47 0.66
N TYR A 42 2.57 15.37 1.61
CA TYR A 42 3.67 16.32 1.72
C TYR A 42 4.95 15.66 2.26
N GLY A 43 6.10 16.15 1.79
CA GLY A 43 7.43 15.63 2.14
C GLY A 43 8.24 15.21 0.91
N GLU A 44 9.45 14.70 1.14
CA GLU A 44 10.36 14.26 0.09
C GLU A 44 10.43 12.73 0.04
N ILE A 45 10.24 12.15 -1.14
CA ILE A 45 10.64 10.78 -1.46
C ILE A 45 12.04 10.81 -2.04
N THR A 46 12.94 10.01 -1.48
CA THR A 46 14.25 9.74 -2.07
C THR A 46 14.28 8.32 -2.62
N ILE A 47 14.39 8.18 -3.93
CA ILE A 47 14.52 6.91 -4.64
C ILE A 47 15.99 6.69 -4.99
N ARG A 48 16.55 5.57 -4.53
CA ARG A 48 17.95 5.18 -4.78
C ARG A 48 18.02 3.74 -5.27
N ASN A 49 18.95 3.46 -6.17
CA ASN A 49 19.35 2.09 -6.47
C ASN A 49 20.41 1.65 -5.43
N THR A 50 20.19 0.53 -4.77
CA THR A 50 21.12 -0.02 -3.76
C THR A 50 22.28 -0.81 -4.39
N LYS A 51 22.20 -1.07 -5.69
CA LYS A 51 23.21 -1.79 -6.48
C LYS A 51 24.05 -0.88 -7.38
N SER A 52 23.67 0.40 -7.50
CA SER A 52 24.37 1.39 -8.31
C SER A 52 24.22 2.78 -7.70
N SER A 53 25.31 3.54 -7.64
CA SER A 53 25.30 4.94 -7.25
C SER A 53 25.05 5.89 -8.43
N ALA A 54 24.88 5.40 -9.66
CA ALA A 54 24.81 6.20 -10.88
C ALA A 54 23.83 7.38 -10.84
N CYS A 55 22.68 7.20 -10.17
CA CYS A 55 21.73 8.27 -10.01
C CYS A 55 20.89 8.14 -8.74
N ILE A 56 20.35 9.28 -8.33
CA ILE A 56 19.39 9.40 -7.24
C ILE A 56 18.21 10.25 -7.73
N CYS A 57 16.99 9.87 -7.37
CA CYS A 57 15.79 10.64 -7.68
C CYS A 57 15.19 11.20 -6.39
N LYS A 58 14.84 12.48 -6.40
CA LYS A 58 14.11 13.14 -5.32
C LYS A 58 12.78 13.66 -5.85
N LEU A 59 11.69 13.33 -5.17
CA LEU A 59 10.35 13.85 -5.44
C LEU A 59 9.82 14.57 -4.20
N THR A 60 9.57 15.86 -4.32
CA THR A 60 8.98 16.71 -3.29
C THR A 60 7.49 16.86 -3.56
N PHE A 61 6.69 16.37 -2.63
CA PHE A 61 5.26 16.63 -2.55
C PHE A 61 5.08 17.97 -1.85
N VAL A 62 4.68 18.98 -2.62
CA VAL A 62 4.62 20.37 -2.17
C VAL A 62 3.43 20.54 -1.25
N LYS A 63 3.69 20.98 -0.02
CA LYS A 63 2.63 21.35 0.91
C LYS A 63 1.91 22.60 0.37
N GLY A 64 0.62 22.49 0.14
CA GLY A 64 -0.21 23.51 -0.48
C GLY A 64 -1.42 23.84 0.38
N ASN A 65 -2.12 24.90 0.02
CA ASN A 65 -3.47 25.15 0.54
C ASN A 65 -4.46 24.61 -0.49
N TYR A 66 -5.65 24.15 -0.09
CA TYR A 66 -6.62 23.58 -1.03
C TYR A 66 -6.98 24.54 -2.19
N TRP A 67 -6.91 25.85 -1.92
CA TRP A 67 -7.23 26.92 -2.87
C TRP A 67 -6.03 27.39 -3.71
N SER A 68 -4.83 26.88 -3.47
CA SER A 68 -3.64 27.31 -4.20
C SER A 68 -3.47 26.56 -5.52
N SER A 69 -2.88 27.23 -6.50
CA SER A 69 -2.63 26.65 -7.83
C SER A 69 -1.69 25.44 -7.78
N ASN A 70 -0.82 25.38 -6.77
CA ASN A 70 0.10 24.28 -6.49
C ASN A 70 -0.52 23.14 -5.66
N VAL A 71 -1.85 23.10 -5.50
CA VAL A 71 -2.51 21.97 -4.81
C VAL A 71 -2.11 20.65 -5.49
N ASN A 72 -1.71 19.69 -4.67
CA ASN A 72 -1.28 18.35 -5.09
C ASN A 72 -0.04 18.30 -6.00
N GLU A 73 0.74 19.38 -6.05
CA GLU A 73 1.94 19.46 -6.89
C GLU A 73 3.05 18.54 -6.39
N VAL A 74 3.71 17.91 -7.35
CA VAL A 74 4.93 17.14 -7.14
C VAL A 74 6.01 17.70 -8.06
N GLN A 75 7.16 18.01 -7.48
CA GLN A 75 8.35 18.44 -8.20
C GLN A 75 9.48 17.47 -7.91
N GLY A 76 10.39 17.26 -8.85
CA GLY A 76 11.49 16.36 -8.59
C GLY A 76 12.61 16.40 -9.61
N PHE A 77 13.69 15.73 -9.26
CA PHE A 77 14.92 15.70 -10.03
C PHE A 77 15.54 14.33 -9.97
N VAL A 78 16.03 13.85 -11.11
CA VAL A 78 17.02 12.77 -11.19
C VAL A 78 18.38 13.44 -11.30
N MET A 79 19.28 13.11 -10.38
CA MET A 79 20.64 13.64 -10.32
C MET A 79 21.65 12.51 -10.53
N ASP A 80 22.76 12.81 -11.20
CA ASP A 80 23.92 11.92 -11.30
C ASP A 80 24.73 11.91 -9.99
N GLN A 81 25.88 11.22 -10.00
CA GLN A 81 26.78 11.07 -8.85
C GLN A 81 27.38 12.40 -8.40
N GLU A 82 27.55 13.34 -9.33
CA GLU A 82 28.08 14.68 -9.11
C GLU A 82 27.01 15.66 -8.61
N GLY A 83 25.75 15.21 -8.50
CA GLY A 83 24.62 16.04 -8.08
C GLY A 83 24.05 16.92 -9.20
N LYS A 84 24.49 16.74 -10.44
CA LYS A 84 23.96 17.46 -11.59
C LYS A 84 22.61 16.86 -12.00
N VAL A 85 21.64 17.73 -12.23
CA VAL A 85 20.29 17.35 -12.65
C VAL A 85 20.33 16.81 -14.09
N VAL A 86 19.99 15.53 -14.24
CA VAL A 86 19.85 14.82 -15.53
C VAL A 86 18.41 14.90 -16.04
N HIS A 87 17.42 14.74 -15.16
CA HIS A 87 16.01 14.87 -15.51
C HIS A 87 15.25 15.72 -14.49
N ARG A 88 14.29 16.49 -14.99
CA ARG A 88 13.31 17.23 -14.17
C ARG A 88 11.98 16.50 -14.23
N LEU A 89 11.36 16.33 -13.09
CA LEU A 89 10.06 15.70 -12.91
C LEU A 89 9.09 16.75 -12.35
N PHE A 90 7.88 16.79 -12.87
CA PHE A 90 6.85 17.70 -12.36
C PHE A 90 5.45 17.19 -12.67
N GLY A 91 4.46 17.66 -11.94
CA GLY A 91 3.06 17.37 -12.21
C GLY A 91 2.21 17.46 -10.95
N LYS A 92 1.06 16.78 -10.96
CA LYS A 92 0.21 16.64 -9.79
C LYS A 92 -0.05 15.17 -9.54
N TRP A 93 0.08 14.71 -8.29
CA TRP A 93 0.04 13.27 -7.96
C TRP A 93 -1.30 12.59 -8.33
N HIS A 94 -2.36 13.36 -8.55
CA HIS A 94 -3.69 12.89 -8.93
C HIS A 94 -4.04 13.11 -10.41
N GLU A 95 -3.21 13.82 -11.19
CA GLU A 95 -3.50 14.14 -12.60
C GLU A 95 -2.46 13.57 -13.57
N GLY A 96 -1.19 13.55 -13.17
CA GLY A 96 -0.11 13.03 -14.01
C GLY A 96 1.27 13.50 -13.59
N LEU A 97 2.28 12.77 -14.06
CA LEU A 97 3.69 13.06 -13.85
C LEU A 97 4.40 13.17 -15.20
N TYR A 98 5.25 14.18 -15.34
CA TYR A 98 5.94 14.53 -16.57
C TYR A 98 7.44 14.59 -16.32
N CYS A 99 8.22 14.29 -17.36
CA CYS A 99 9.68 14.33 -17.36
C CYS A 99 10.21 15.22 -18.48
N GLY A 100 11.15 16.11 -18.16
CA GLY A 100 11.76 17.05 -19.08
C GLY A 100 11.38 18.51 -18.78
N VAL A 101 11.45 19.36 -19.81
CA VAL A 101 11.18 20.80 -19.69
C VAL A 101 10.02 21.18 -20.63
N PRO A 102 8.99 21.89 -20.16
CA PRO A 102 7.93 22.42 -21.02
C PRO A 102 8.48 23.30 -22.16
N PRO A 103 7.85 23.31 -23.35
CA PRO A 103 6.67 22.52 -23.73
C PRO A 103 6.99 21.07 -24.15
N SER A 104 8.27 20.70 -24.27
CA SER A 104 8.72 19.40 -24.79
C SER A 104 8.72 18.27 -23.75
N ALA A 105 8.10 18.47 -22.58
CA ALA A 105 8.08 17.48 -21.51
C ALA A 105 7.23 16.26 -21.89
N LYS A 106 7.74 15.06 -21.59
CA LYS A 106 7.07 13.79 -21.84
C LYS A 106 6.20 13.40 -20.65
N CYS A 107 4.95 13.05 -20.89
CA CYS A 107 4.11 12.41 -19.89
C CYS A 107 4.63 10.99 -19.58
N ILE A 108 4.95 10.70 -18.31
CA ILE A 108 5.46 9.39 -17.88
C ILE A 108 4.44 8.58 -17.07
N TRP A 109 3.42 9.24 -16.51
CA TRP A 109 2.32 8.58 -15.81
C TRP A 109 1.06 9.45 -15.81
N ARG A 110 -0.12 8.80 -15.86
CA ARG A 110 -1.45 9.39 -15.63
C ARG A 110 -2.33 8.40 -14.86
N PRO A 111 -3.30 8.89 -14.08
CA PRO A 111 -4.29 8.02 -13.45
C PRO A 111 -5.16 7.32 -14.51
N GLY A 112 -5.68 6.15 -14.15
CA GLY A 112 -6.77 5.52 -14.91
C GLY A 112 -8.08 6.29 -14.75
N SER A 113 -9.03 6.08 -15.66
CA SER A 113 -10.37 6.65 -15.55
C SER A 113 -11.12 6.06 -14.35
N MET A 114 -11.82 6.91 -13.60
CA MET A 114 -12.72 6.47 -12.54
C MET A 114 -13.98 5.82 -13.16
N PRO A 115 -14.56 4.79 -12.51
CA PRO A 115 -15.90 4.30 -12.85
C PRO A 115 -16.94 5.43 -12.76
N MET A 116 -18.02 5.37 -13.54
CA MET A 116 -19.05 6.43 -13.52
C MET A 116 -19.68 6.64 -12.14
N ASP A 117 -19.92 5.54 -11.41
CA ASP A 117 -20.63 5.56 -10.12
C ASP A 117 -19.68 5.49 -8.92
N TYR A 118 -18.41 5.85 -9.10
CA TYR A 118 -17.37 5.72 -8.06
C TYR A 118 -17.75 6.38 -6.74
N GLU A 119 -18.53 7.47 -6.75
CA GLU A 119 -18.99 8.17 -5.55
C GLU A 119 -19.98 7.35 -4.72
N LEU A 120 -20.77 6.47 -5.36
CA LEU A 120 -21.67 5.54 -4.68
C LEU A 120 -20.91 4.40 -4.00
N TYR A 121 -19.70 4.09 -4.48
CA TYR A 121 -18.86 2.99 -4.01
C TYR A 121 -17.56 3.51 -3.38
N TYR A 122 -17.71 4.35 -2.35
CA TYR A 122 -16.62 4.84 -1.50
C TYR A 122 -15.49 5.61 -2.21
N GLY A 123 -15.72 6.09 -3.42
CA GLY A 123 -14.69 6.74 -4.24
C GLY A 123 -13.67 5.77 -4.84
N PHE A 124 -14.02 4.49 -4.99
CA PHE A 124 -13.08 3.47 -5.45
C PHE A 124 -12.71 3.60 -6.93
N THR A 125 -11.43 3.34 -7.20
CA THR A 125 -10.95 3.07 -8.55
C THR A 125 -11.46 1.70 -9.02
N ARG A 126 -11.46 1.45 -10.33
CA ARG A 126 -11.77 0.10 -10.86
C ARG A 126 -10.90 -0.98 -10.22
N PHE A 127 -9.60 -0.71 -10.08
CA PHE A 127 -8.67 -1.63 -9.42
C PHE A 127 -9.10 -1.94 -7.98
N ALA A 128 -9.51 -0.94 -7.20
CA ALA A 128 -9.95 -1.13 -5.82
C ALA A 128 -11.23 -1.97 -5.70
N ILE A 129 -12.17 -1.81 -6.64
CA ILE A 129 -13.40 -2.64 -6.71
C ILE A 129 -13.05 -4.11 -6.90
N GLU A 130 -12.08 -4.41 -7.78
CA GLU A 130 -11.68 -5.77 -8.12
C GLU A 130 -10.87 -6.47 -7.00
N LEU A 131 -10.34 -5.74 -6.01
CA LEU A 131 -9.46 -6.32 -4.97
C LEU A 131 -10.16 -7.38 -4.11
N ASN A 132 -11.41 -7.13 -3.71
CA ASN A 132 -12.16 -7.99 -2.79
C ASN A 132 -13.17 -8.91 -3.49
N GLU A 133 -13.17 -8.96 -4.82
CA GLU A 133 -13.98 -9.92 -5.57
C GLU A 133 -13.51 -11.36 -5.28
N LEU A 134 -14.47 -12.25 -5.00
CA LEU A 134 -14.22 -13.66 -4.70
C LEU A 134 -14.90 -14.56 -5.74
N CYS A 135 -14.14 -14.95 -6.76
CA CYS A 135 -14.63 -15.89 -7.76
C CYS A 135 -14.68 -17.33 -7.22
N PRO A 136 -15.65 -18.17 -7.63
CA PRO A 136 -15.76 -19.56 -7.16
C PRO A 136 -14.47 -20.36 -7.33
N VAL A 137 -13.75 -20.19 -8.46
CA VAL A 137 -12.47 -20.85 -8.74
C VAL A 137 -11.34 -20.46 -7.80
N MET A 138 -11.44 -19.31 -7.13
CA MET A 138 -10.44 -18.84 -6.16
C MET A 138 -10.64 -19.48 -4.80
N LYS A 139 -11.87 -19.89 -4.47
CA LYS A 139 -12.26 -20.32 -3.12
C LYS A 139 -11.37 -21.44 -2.58
N ASP A 140 -11.14 -22.48 -3.38
CA ASP A 140 -10.34 -23.63 -2.98
C ASP A 140 -8.83 -23.36 -2.99
N MET A 141 -8.40 -22.28 -3.67
CA MET A 141 -6.99 -21.92 -3.84
C MET A 141 -6.50 -20.87 -2.83
N LEU A 142 -7.39 -20.26 -2.07
CA LEU A 142 -7.05 -19.23 -1.09
C LEU A 142 -6.97 -19.83 0.31
N PRO A 143 -6.05 -19.35 1.17
CA PRO A 143 -6.08 -19.73 2.57
C PRO A 143 -7.35 -19.16 3.22
N PRO A 144 -7.90 -19.81 4.26
CA PRO A 144 -9.08 -19.29 4.96
C PRO A 144 -8.80 -17.96 5.69
N THR A 145 -7.54 -17.51 5.73
CA THR A 145 -7.11 -16.21 6.25
C THR A 145 -7.15 -15.08 5.20
N ASP A 146 -7.49 -15.36 3.95
CA ASP A 146 -7.61 -14.34 2.90
C ASP A 146 -8.72 -13.34 3.24
N ALA A 147 -8.47 -12.05 3.02
CA ALA A 147 -9.39 -10.97 3.40
C ALA A 147 -10.76 -11.09 2.70
N ARG A 148 -10.83 -11.73 1.53
CA ARG A 148 -12.09 -11.97 0.80
C ARG A 148 -13.10 -12.81 1.58
N PHE A 149 -12.62 -13.63 2.51
CA PHE A 149 -13.45 -14.44 3.39
C PHE A 149 -13.85 -13.72 4.68
N ARG A 150 -13.37 -12.50 4.91
CA ARG A 150 -13.60 -11.76 6.15
C ARG A 150 -15.06 -11.24 6.16
N PRO A 151 -15.92 -11.78 7.04
CA PRO A 151 -17.38 -11.63 6.87
C PRO A 151 -17.90 -10.23 7.19
N ASP A 152 -17.29 -9.49 8.13
CA ASP A 152 -17.65 -8.10 8.43
C ASP A 152 -17.50 -7.18 7.19
N GLN A 153 -16.40 -7.34 6.44
CA GLN A 153 -16.15 -6.62 5.20
C GLN A 153 -17.14 -7.03 4.10
N ARG A 154 -17.45 -8.32 3.97
CA ARG A 154 -18.44 -8.81 2.98
C ARG A 154 -19.84 -8.26 3.25
N PHE A 155 -20.31 -8.31 4.49
CA PHE A 155 -21.62 -7.74 4.85
C PHE A 155 -21.68 -6.24 4.58
N LEU A 156 -20.59 -5.50 4.82
CA LEU A 156 -20.54 -4.07 4.50
C LEU A 156 -20.65 -3.82 2.98
N GLU A 157 -19.94 -4.61 2.17
CA GLU A 157 -20.04 -4.53 0.69
C GLU A 157 -21.44 -4.87 0.18
N GLU A 158 -22.16 -5.77 0.84
CA GLU A 158 -23.54 -6.15 0.54
C GLU A 158 -24.59 -5.16 1.11
N GLY A 159 -24.14 -4.10 1.78
CA GLY A 159 -25.02 -3.07 2.37
C GLY A 159 -25.67 -3.47 3.70
N ASN A 160 -25.33 -4.62 4.27
CA ASN A 160 -25.84 -5.08 5.56
C ASN A 160 -24.99 -4.54 6.72
N VAL A 161 -25.21 -3.27 7.06
CA VAL A 161 -24.43 -2.53 8.07
C VAL A 161 -24.57 -3.13 9.47
N GLU A 162 -25.74 -3.65 9.83
CA GLU A 162 -25.99 -4.25 11.14
C GLU A 162 -25.16 -5.53 11.33
N MET A 163 -25.19 -6.44 10.36
CA MET A 163 -24.39 -7.66 10.40
C MET A 163 -22.89 -7.36 10.31
N ALA A 164 -22.49 -6.38 9.51
CA ALA A 164 -21.10 -5.95 9.44
C ALA A 164 -20.57 -5.48 10.82
N ALA A 165 -21.36 -4.68 11.54
CA ALA A 165 -20.97 -4.20 12.87
C ALA A 165 -20.91 -5.33 13.92
N ALA A 166 -21.90 -6.21 13.95
CA ALA A 166 -21.93 -7.36 14.86
C ALA A 166 -20.74 -8.30 14.62
N GLU A 167 -20.45 -8.59 13.35
CA GLU A 167 -19.38 -9.48 12.96
C GLU A 167 -17.99 -8.87 13.20
N LYS A 168 -17.84 -7.56 12.96
CA LYS A 168 -16.62 -6.81 13.32
C LYS A 168 -16.32 -6.94 14.80
N GLN A 169 -17.33 -6.76 15.66
CA GLN A 169 -17.17 -6.90 17.11
C GLN A 169 -16.71 -8.32 17.47
N ARG A 170 -17.36 -9.35 16.92
CA ARG A 170 -17.02 -10.76 17.15
C ARG A 170 -15.57 -11.08 16.76
N ILE A 171 -15.12 -10.64 15.58
CA ILE A 171 -13.76 -10.87 15.09
C ILE A 171 -12.73 -10.20 15.99
N GLU A 172 -12.97 -8.96 16.40
CA GLU A 172 -12.06 -8.24 17.29
C GLU A 172 -11.98 -8.88 18.69
N ASP A 173 -13.09 -9.40 19.21
CA ASP A 173 -13.12 -10.16 20.47
C ASP A 173 -12.35 -11.47 20.37
N LEU A 174 -12.46 -12.21 19.26
CA LEU A 174 -11.65 -13.41 19.01
C LEU A 174 -10.16 -13.08 18.94
N GLN A 175 -9.79 -11.99 18.27
CA GLN A 175 -8.41 -11.54 18.20
C GLN A 175 -7.87 -11.13 19.58
N ARG A 176 -8.65 -10.39 20.38
CA ARG A 176 -8.29 -10.01 21.76
C ARG A 176 -8.10 -11.24 22.65
N THR A 177 -9.02 -12.20 22.57
CA THR A 177 -8.96 -13.45 23.34
C THR A 177 -7.74 -14.27 22.97
N ARG A 178 -7.45 -14.44 21.68
CA ARG A 178 -6.25 -15.14 21.20
C ARG A 178 -4.96 -14.48 21.68
N ARG A 179 -4.90 -13.15 21.63
CA ARG A 179 -3.74 -12.39 22.11
C ARG A 179 -3.53 -12.62 23.61
N LYS A 180 -4.59 -12.51 24.41
CA LYS A 180 -4.53 -12.75 25.87
C LYS A 180 -4.05 -14.16 26.18
N TRP A 181 -4.60 -15.18 25.50
CA TRP A 181 -4.16 -16.56 25.66
C TRP A 181 -2.69 -16.76 25.30
N ASN A 182 -2.22 -16.16 24.19
CA ASN A 182 -0.81 -16.23 23.80
C ASN A 182 0.11 -15.60 24.85
N ASP A 183 -0.27 -14.44 25.39
CA ASP A 183 0.50 -13.73 26.42
C ASP A 183 0.56 -14.56 27.72
N GLU A 184 -0.56 -15.14 28.17
CA GLU A 184 -0.64 -16.01 29.35
C GLU A 184 0.19 -17.30 29.21
N ASN A 185 0.26 -17.85 27.99
CA ASN A 185 1.00 -19.08 27.70
C ASN A 185 2.42 -18.81 27.18
N ASN A 186 2.93 -17.57 27.26
CA ASN A 186 4.24 -17.16 26.74
C ASN A 186 4.49 -17.59 25.28
N THR A 187 3.42 -17.70 24.48
CA THR A 187 3.47 -18.16 23.09
C THR A 187 3.69 -16.96 22.17
N LYS A 188 4.85 -16.90 21.53
CA LYS A 188 5.16 -15.85 20.56
C LYS A 188 4.51 -16.15 19.21
N TYR A 189 3.68 -15.23 18.73
CA TYR A 189 3.10 -15.33 17.38
C TYR A 189 4.19 -15.30 16.31
N GLN A 190 4.14 -16.25 15.37
CA GLN A 190 5.04 -16.32 14.22
C GLN A 190 4.24 -16.15 12.92
N PRO A 191 4.48 -15.10 12.13
CA PRO A 191 3.85 -14.96 10.82
C PRO A 191 4.22 -16.11 9.88
N ARG A 192 3.23 -16.65 9.18
CA ARG A 192 3.41 -17.86 8.36
C ARG A 192 4.21 -17.63 7.08
N PHE A 193 3.97 -16.51 6.39
CA PHE A 193 4.51 -16.28 5.04
C PHE A 193 5.64 -15.24 5.00
N PHE A 194 5.96 -14.64 6.14
CA PHE A 194 6.96 -13.59 6.27
C PHE A 194 7.86 -13.86 7.46
N LYS A 195 9.13 -13.52 7.31
CA LYS A 195 10.12 -13.59 8.39
C LYS A 195 10.69 -12.20 8.67
N LYS A 196 10.97 -11.95 9.94
CA LYS A 196 11.67 -10.75 10.39
C LYS A 196 13.15 -10.88 10.05
N VAL A 197 13.70 -9.85 9.41
CA VAL A 197 15.13 -9.69 9.16
C VAL A 197 15.57 -8.35 9.71
N VAL A 198 16.80 -8.27 10.20
CA VAL A 198 17.40 -7.03 10.70
C VAL A 198 18.55 -6.69 9.76
N ASP A 199 18.53 -5.49 9.19
CA ASP A 199 19.61 -5.04 8.32
C ASP A 199 20.84 -4.58 9.12
N LEU A 200 21.95 -4.29 8.42
CA LEU A 200 23.20 -3.80 9.03
C LEU A 200 23.01 -2.51 9.85
N SER A 201 21.97 -1.73 9.55
CA SER A 201 21.61 -0.50 10.26
C SER A 201 20.63 -0.75 11.43
N GLN A 202 20.48 -2.00 11.87
CA GLN A 202 19.53 -2.42 12.92
C GLN A 202 18.07 -2.10 12.61
N ARG A 203 17.70 -1.91 11.33
CA ARG A 203 16.31 -1.70 10.94
C ARG A 203 15.65 -3.03 10.68
N GLU A 204 14.50 -3.20 11.31
CA GLU A 204 13.66 -4.38 11.14
C GLU A 204 12.90 -4.31 9.81
N ARG A 205 12.93 -5.40 9.05
CA ARG A 205 12.15 -5.59 7.82
C ARG A 205 11.44 -6.93 7.86
N TRP A 206 10.28 -7.00 7.21
CA TRP A 206 9.57 -8.26 7.00
C TRP A 206 9.71 -8.66 5.54
N VAL A 207 10.28 -9.83 5.29
CA VAL A 207 10.50 -10.35 3.93
C VAL A 207 9.75 -11.65 3.74
N SER A 208 9.31 -11.88 2.51
CA SER A 208 8.74 -13.17 2.10
C SER A 208 9.70 -14.31 2.49
N ASN A 209 9.14 -15.39 3.04
CA ASN A 209 9.88 -16.65 3.19
C ASN A 209 9.76 -17.55 1.94
N ASN A 210 9.12 -17.05 0.88
CA ASN A 210 8.89 -17.70 -0.42
C ASN A 210 8.05 -18.98 -0.34
N THR A 211 7.27 -19.16 0.72
CA THR A 211 6.43 -20.36 0.90
C THR A 211 5.00 -20.20 0.40
N TYR A 212 4.47 -18.97 0.32
CA TYR A 212 3.04 -18.75 0.02
C TYR A 212 2.60 -19.42 -1.29
N TRP A 213 3.30 -19.14 -2.39
CA TRP A 213 2.93 -19.67 -3.70
C TRP A 213 3.21 -21.17 -3.83
N GLU A 214 4.20 -21.70 -3.13
CA GLU A 214 4.49 -23.14 -3.10
C GLU A 214 3.39 -23.90 -2.34
N LEU A 215 2.98 -23.39 -1.18
CA LEU A 215 1.88 -23.98 -0.37
C LEU A 215 0.51 -23.78 -1.01
N ARG A 216 0.37 -22.82 -1.93
CA ARG A 216 -0.87 -22.59 -2.68
C ARG A 216 -1.13 -23.64 -3.77
N LYS A 217 -0.08 -24.26 -4.32
CA LYS A 217 -0.22 -25.25 -5.41
C LYS A 217 -1.12 -26.41 -4.98
N ASP A 218 -1.86 -26.97 -5.93
CA ASP A 218 -2.69 -28.17 -5.76
C ASP A 218 -3.59 -28.14 -4.50
N PRO A 219 -4.59 -27.25 -4.54
CA PRO A 219 -5.19 -26.53 -3.39
C PRO A 219 -4.55 -26.83 -2.03
N GLY A 220 -3.27 -26.48 -1.87
CA GLY A 220 -2.48 -26.93 -0.73
C GLY A 220 -2.98 -26.38 0.60
N PHE A 221 -3.54 -25.17 0.64
CA PHE A 221 -4.08 -24.59 1.88
C PHE A 221 -5.23 -25.39 2.48
N VAL A 222 -6.04 -26.10 1.68
CA VAL A 222 -7.14 -26.95 2.17
C VAL A 222 -6.60 -28.15 2.95
N LYS A 223 -5.40 -28.62 2.60
CA LYS A 223 -4.76 -29.80 3.20
C LYS A 223 -3.91 -29.46 4.43
N MET A 224 -3.89 -28.20 4.84
CA MET A 224 -3.06 -27.69 5.92
C MET A 224 -3.90 -27.24 7.11
N GLU A 225 -3.31 -27.30 8.30
CA GLU A 225 -3.89 -26.62 9.45
C GLU A 225 -3.80 -25.11 9.25
N ASN A 226 -4.93 -24.41 9.40
CA ASN A 226 -5.01 -22.97 9.27
C ASN A 226 -5.60 -22.34 10.53
N PRO A 227 -5.11 -21.17 10.96
CA PRO A 227 -5.71 -20.49 12.09
C PRO A 227 -7.12 -20.04 11.71
N GLN A 228 -8.10 -20.36 12.55
CA GLN A 228 -9.45 -19.84 12.42
C GLN A 228 -9.45 -18.38 12.89
N LEU A 229 -9.55 -17.40 11.99
CA LEU A 229 -9.50 -15.98 12.38
C LEU A 229 -10.88 -15.39 12.69
N TRP A 230 -11.93 -16.01 12.18
CA TRP A 230 -13.34 -15.71 12.35
C TRP A 230 -14.10 -17.03 12.41
#